data_AF-C7RNE6-F1
#
_entry.id   AF-C7RNE6-F1
#
_cell.length_a   1.000
_cell.length_b   1.000
_cell.length_c   1.000
_cell.angle_alpha   90.00
_cell.angle_beta   90.00
_cell.angle_gamma   90.00
#
_symmetry.space_group_name_H-M   'P 1'
#
loop_
_entity.id
_entity.type
_entity.pdbx_description
1 polymer ?
#
loop_
_entity_poly.entity_id
_entity_poly.type
_entity_poly.pdbx_seq_one_letter_code
_entity_poly.pdbx_strand_id
1 'polypeptide(L)'
;MEDGDPRAMDALARMRDVWANAPVASSLNGAAVRIAGFVIPLERVKDEVSEFLLVPYFGACIHVPPPPANQIIHVVSDKPLKNVQTMDAMWVSGVLKVSAGESSWGRSAYRMQAKATAPYVFPARK
;
A
#
# COMPACT_ATOMS: atom_id res chain seq x y z
N MET A 1 5.15 -29.89 17.98
CA MET A 1 4.59 -29.03 16.93
C MET A 1 5.77 -28.67 16.05
N GLU A 2 5.97 -29.42 14.96
CA GLU A 2 7.03 -29.12 14.00
C GLU A 2 6.47 -28.11 13.00
N ASP A 3 6.88 -26.85 13.14
CA ASP A 3 6.46 -25.75 12.26
C ASP A 3 7.01 -25.88 10.82
N GLY A 4 7.71 -26.98 10.50
CA GLY A 4 8.45 -27.19 9.26
C GLY A 4 7.88 -28.24 8.31
N ASP A 5 6.57 -28.55 8.35
CA ASP A 5 5.97 -29.46 7.35
C ASP A 5 6.23 -28.92 5.93
N PRO A 6 6.98 -29.64 5.07
CA PRO A 6 7.31 -29.17 3.72
C PRO A 6 6.07 -28.81 2.88
N ARG A 7 4.94 -29.50 3.12
CA ARG A 7 3.68 -29.23 2.41
C ARG A 7 3.10 -27.87 2.82
N ALA A 8 3.23 -27.49 4.08
CA ALA A 8 2.80 -26.20 4.58
C ALA A 8 3.67 -25.07 4.02
N MET A 9 4.98 -25.28 3.94
CA MET A 9 5.91 -24.33 3.32
C MET A 9 5.65 -24.15 1.82
N ASP A 10 5.44 -25.24 1.10
CA ASP A 10 5.09 -25.20 -0.33
C ASP A 10 3.75 -24.51 -0.58
N ALA A 11 2.75 -24.77 0.27
CA ALA A 11 1.45 -24.11 0.17
C ALA A 11 1.58 -22.60 0.43
N LEU A 12 2.35 -22.19 1.44
CA LEU A 12 2.63 -20.80 1.72
C LEU A 12 3.36 -20.12 0.57
N ALA A 13 4.36 -20.79 -0.03
CA ALA A 13 5.09 -20.27 -1.18
C ALA A 13 4.17 -20.02 -2.38
N ARG A 14 3.30 -20.99 -2.72
CA ARG A 14 2.29 -20.83 -3.78
C ARG A 14 1.32 -19.69 -3.51
N MET A 15 0.85 -19.55 -2.26
CA MET A 15 -0.04 -18.46 -1.88
C MET A 15 0.64 -17.10 -2.04
N ARG A 16 1.92 -16.98 -1.66
CA ARG A 16 2.69 -15.74 -1.83
C ARG A 16 2.83 -15.35 -3.30
N ASP A 17 3.07 -16.31 -4.18
CA ASP A 17 3.16 -16.06 -5.62
C ASP A 17 1.83 -15.57 -6.22
N VAL A 18 0.72 -16.24 -5.87
CA VAL A 18 -0.62 -15.83 -6.30
C VAL A 18 -0.95 -14.41 -5.82
N TRP A 19 -0.61 -14.06 -4.58
CA TRP A 19 -0.84 -12.71 -4.06
C TRP A 19 0.08 -11.65 -4.66
N ALA A 20 1.33 -12.00 -4.96
CA ALA A 20 2.27 -11.12 -5.65
C ALA A 20 1.84 -10.79 -7.08
N ASN A 21 1.10 -11.71 -7.73
CA ASN A 21 0.61 -11.61 -9.10
C ASN A 21 -0.92 -11.47 -9.18
N ALA A 22 -1.55 -10.99 -8.11
CA ALA A 22 -3.00 -10.84 -8.03
C ALA A 22 -3.52 -9.95 -9.18
N PRO A 23 -4.68 -10.29 -9.78
CA PRO A 23 -5.18 -9.61 -10.98
C PRO A 23 -5.47 -8.13 -10.72
N VAL A 24 -5.12 -7.30 -11.69
CA VAL A 24 -5.32 -5.84 -11.64
C VAL A 24 -6.58 -5.43 -12.40
N ALA A 25 -7.25 -4.38 -11.93
CA ALA A 25 -8.34 -3.76 -12.66
C ALA A 25 -7.76 -2.79 -13.69
N SER A 26 -7.64 -3.24 -14.95
CA SER A 26 -7.07 -2.46 -16.05
C SER A 26 -7.81 -1.14 -16.32
N SER A 27 -9.11 -1.09 -16.01
CA SER A 27 -9.94 0.12 -16.09
C SER A 27 -9.49 1.25 -15.15
N LEU A 28 -8.71 0.95 -14.11
CA LEU A 28 -8.16 1.96 -13.21
C LEU A 28 -6.86 2.59 -13.74
N ASN A 29 -6.29 2.06 -14.84
CA ASN A 29 -5.07 2.62 -15.41
C ASN A 29 -5.33 4.01 -16.02
N GLY A 30 -4.68 5.03 -15.49
CA GLY A 30 -4.87 6.43 -15.86
C GLY A 30 -6.08 7.10 -15.20
N ALA A 31 -6.81 6.40 -14.32
CA ALA A 31 -8.00 6.96 -13.67
C ALA A 31 -7.62 7.98 -12.60
N ALA A 32 -8.33 9.13 -12.58
CA ALA A 32 -8.28 10.06 -11.47
C ALA A 32 -9.18 9.55 -10.33
N VAL A 33 -8.59 9.29 -9.17
CA VAL A 33 -9.30 8.68 -8.03
C VAL A 33 -8.99 9.43 -6.74
N ARG A 34 -9.88 9.25 -5.76
CA ARG A 34 -9.63 9.55 -4.35
C ARG A 34 -9.86 8.28 -3.55
N ILE A 35 -8.87 7.89 -2.74
CA ILE A 35 -8.90 6.64 -1.99
C ILE A 35 -8.35 6.86 -0.58
N ALA A 36 -8.95 6.18 0.40
CA ALA A 36 -8.46 6.18 1.78
C ALA A 36 -7.57 4.96 2.02
N GLY A 37 -6.59 5.11 2.90
CA GLY A 37 -5.77 4.02 3.39
C GLY A 37 -4.81 4.47 4.48
N PHE A 38 -3.91 3.57 4.85
CA PHE A 38 -2.88 3.79 5.87
C PHE A 38 -1.53 3.99 5.20
N VAL A 39 -0.74 4.94 5.71
CA VAL A 39 0.56 5.31 5.12
C VAL A 39 1.69 4.46 5.66
N ILE A 40 2.52 3.87 4.80
CA ILE A 40 3.82 3.29 5.16
C ILE A 40 4.91 4.10 4.44
N PRO A 41 5.63 5.00 5.14
CA PRO A 41 6.69 5.80 4.53
C PRO A 41 7.79 4.90 3.93
N LEU A 42 8.19 5.17 2.69
CA LEU A 42 9.34 4.52 2.05
C LEU A 42 10.60 5.35 2.21
N GLU A 43 10.47 6.68 2.12
CA GLU A 43 11.55 7.64 2.33
C GLU A 43 11.08 8.75 3.27
N ARG A 44 11.97 9.17 4.18
CA ARG A 44 11.77 10.35 5.04
C ARG A 44 13.00 11.25 4.97
N VAL A 45 12.81 12.49 4.52
CA VAL A 45 13.85 13.50 4.45
C VAL A 45 13.40 14.73 5.22
N LYS A 46 14.16 15.16 6.24
CA LYS A 46 13.82 16.32 7.08
C LYS A 46 12.38 16.26 7.64
N ASP A 47 11.96 15.08 8.10
CA ASP A 47 10.59 14.78 8.57
C ASP A 47 9.47 14.88 7.53
N GLU A 48 9.81 15.03 6.26
CA GLU A 48 8.86 15.02 5.15
C GLU A 48 8.87 13.67 4.42
N VAL A 49 7.70 13.22 3.97
CA VAL A 49 7.50 11.96 3.25
C VAL A 49 6.95 12.26 1.85
N SER A 50 7.73 12.01 0.82
CA SER A 50 7.36 12.17 -0.59
C SER A 50 6.92 10.86 -1.24
N GLU A 51 7.44 9.72 -0.78
CA GLU A 51 7.16 8.40 -1.32
C GLU A 51 6.72 7.44 -0.19
N PHE A 52 5.61 6.75 -0.40
CA PHE A 52 4.99 5.87 0.60
C PHE A 52 4.13 4.79 -0.05
N LEU A 53 3.84 3.71 0.69
CA LEU A 53 2.77 2.79 0.35
C LEU A 53 1.47 3.22 1.01
N LEU A 54 0.37 3.13 0.27
CA LEU A 54 -0.97 3.22 0.82
C LEU A 54 -1.58 1.82 0.86
N VAL A 55 -1.96 1.39 2.06
CA VAL A 55 -2.45 0.03 2.34
C VAL A 55 -3.85 0.07 2.97
N PRO A 56 -4.66 -1.01 2.87
CA PRO A 56 -6.08 -0.93 3.17
C PRO A 56 -6.43 -1.12 4.65
N TYR A 57 -5.51 -1.61 5.48
CA TYR A 57 -5.75 -1.83 6.91
C TYR A 57 -4.53 -1.51 7.76
N PHE A 58 -4.79 -1.11 9.01
CA PHE A 58 -3.77 -0.86 10.02
C PHE A 58 -2.98 -2.12 10.31
N GLY A 59 -1.64 -2.02 10.35
CA GLY A 59 -0.76 -3.16 10.60
C GLY A 59 -0.42 -4.01 9.37
N ALA A 60 -0.92 -3.65 8.18
CA ALA A 60 -0.47 -4.24 6.94
C ALA A 60 1.05 -4.14 6.78
N CYS A 61 1.68 -5.19 6.23
CA CYS A 61 3.12 -5.33 6.03
C CYS A 61 3.99 -5.38 7.31
N ILE A 62 3.42 -5.20 8.51
CA ILE A 62 4.13 -5.40 9.79
C ILE A 62 4.12 -6.88 10.19
N HIS A 63 3.07 -7.61 9.80
CA HIS A 63 2.94 -9.05 9.99
C HIS A 63 2.85 -9.77 8.66
N VAL A 64 3.31 -11.02 8.63
CA VAL A 64 3.24 -11.88 7.44
C VAL A 64 1.89 -12.60 7.38
N PRO A 65 1.35 -12.82 6.17
CA PRO A 65 1.82 -12.34 4.87
C PRO A 65 1.38 -10.88 4.59
N PRO A 66 2.15 -10.11 3.79
CA PRO A 66 1.70 -8.79 3.33
C PRO A 66 0.41 -8.90 2.50
N PRO A 67 -0.37 -7.81 2.34
CA PRO A 67 -1.53 -7.81 1.46
C PRO A 67 -1.16 -8.23 0.03
N PRO A 68 -2.13 -8.73 -0.76
CA PRO A 68 -1.96 -8.93 -2.19
C PRO A 68 -1.50 -7.66 -2.90
N ALA A 69 -0.68 -7.79 -3.95
CA ALA A 69 -0.08 -6.64 -4.62
C ALA A 69 -1.12 -5.66 -5.21
N ASN A 70 -2.26 -6.19 -5.66
CA ASN A 70 -3.41 -5.41 -6.14
C ASN A 70 -4.22 -4.71 -5.02
N GLN A 71 -3.75 -4.76 -3.78
CA GLN A 71 -4.28 -3.99 -2.65
C GLN A 71 -3.27 -2.99 -2.09
N ILE A 72 -2.12 -2.84 -2.73
CA ILE A 72 -1.06 -1.91 -2.30
C ILE A 72 -0.85 -0.89 -3.41
N ILE A 73 -0.86 0.40 -3.04
CA ILE A 73 -0.58 1.50 -3.96
C ILE A 73 0.75 2.13 -3.56
N HIS A 74 1.71 2.15 -4.47
CA HIS A 74 2.92 2.94 -4.34
C HIS A 74 2.63 4.40 -4.71
N VAL A 75 2.65 5.30 -3.74
CA VAL A 75 2.31 6.71 -3.94
C VAL A 75 3.58 7.56 -3.97
N VAL A 76 3.68 8.42 -4.98
CA VAL A 76 4.59 9.57 -5.00
C VAL A 76 3.76 10.83 -4.91
N SER A 77 4.03 11.68 -3.93
CA SER A 77 3.30 12.93 -3.71
C SER A 77 4.00 14.13 -4.33
N ASP A 78 3.27 14.94 -5.09
CA ASP A 78 3.75 16.24 -5.61
C ASP A 78 4.17 17.19 -4.48
N LYS A 79 3.52 17.07 -3.30
CA LYS A 79 3.83 17.84 -2.10
C LYS A 79 4.16 16.86 -0.97
N PRO A 80 5.37 16.91 -0.39
CA PRO A 80 5.74 16.05 0.72
C PRO A 80 4.78 16.21 1.91
N LEU A 81 4.44 15.09 2.54
CA LEU A 81 3.62 15.05 3.74
C LEU A 81 4.49 15.41 4.94
N LYS A 82 4.00 16.31 5.80
CA LYS A 82 4.69 16.73 7.03
C LYS A 82 4.05 16.06 8.23
N ASN A 83 4.86 15.70 9.22
CA ASN A 83 4.41 15.12 10.50
C ASN A 83 3.55 13.86 10.36
N VAL A 84 3.62 13.16 9.22
CA VAL A 84 2.91 11.89 9.03
C VAL A 84 3.67 10.77 9.72
N GLN A 85 2.97 9.95 10.48
CA GLN A 85 3.49 8.73 11.10
C GLN A 85 3.13 7.50 10.26
N THR A 86 3.87 6.42 10.47
CA THR A 86 3.52 5.12 9.90
C THR A 86 2.15 4.70 10.44
N MET A 87 1.29 4.23 9.54
CA MET A 87 -0.12 3.88 9.78
C MET A 87 -1.05 5.05 10.09
N ASP A 88 -0.68 6.29 9.78
CA ASP A 88 -1.67 7.37 9.74
C ASP A 88 -2.71 7.09 8.63
N ALA A 89 -3.98 7.25 8.96
CA ALA A 89 -5.08 7.12 8.01
C ALA A 89 -5.20 8.40 7.17
N MET A 90 -5.21 8.26 5.85
CA MET A 90 -5.20 9.38 4.93
C MET A 90 -6.11 9.17 3.72
N TRP A 91 -6.67 10.28 3.24
CA TRP A 91 -7.17 10.41 1.89
C TRP A 91 -6.04 10.79 0.95
N VAL A 92 -5.94 10.11 -0.18
CA VAL A 92 -5.02 10.41 -1.27
C VAL A 92 -5.81 10.57 -2.55
N SER A 93 -5.62 11.70 -3.23
CA SER A 93 -6.23 12.00 -4.52
C SER A 93 -5.15 12.13 -5.59
N GLY A 94 -5.30 11.44 -6.72
CA GLY A 94 -4.28 11.42 -7.75
C GLY A 94 -4.68 10.61 -8.98
N VAL A 95 -3.72 10.42 -9.88
CA VAL A 95 -3.88 9.56 -11.05
C VAL A 95 -3.27 8.20 -10.74
N LEU A 96 -4.09 7.16 -10.76
CA LEU A 96 -3.65 5.78 -10.57
C LEU A 96 -3.10 5.23 -11.90
N LYS A 97 -2.02 4.47 -11.83
CA LYS A 97 -1.48 3.69 -12.94
C LYS A 97 -1.35 2.25 -12.51
N VAL A 98 -1.68 1.33 -13.42
CA VAL A 98 -1.33 -0.08 -13.25
C VAL A 98 0.16 -0.19 -13.56
N SER A 99 0.96 -0.37 -12.51
CA SER A 99 2.41 -0.41 -12.60
C SER A 99 2.92 -1.19 -11.39
N ALA A 100 3.52 -2.34 -11.65
CA ALA A 100 4.15 -3.12 -10.60
C ALA A 100 5.32 -2.33 -9.98
N GLY A 101 5.51 -2.47 -8.67
CA GLY A 101 6.60 -1.86 -7.94
C GLY A 101 7.04 -2.73 -6.77
N GLU A 102 8.34 -2.73 -6.49
CA GLU A 102 8.92 -3.43 -5.36
C GLU A 102 9.38 -2.44 -4.28
N SER A 103 9.30 -2.87 -3.03
CA SER A 103 9.77 -2.13 -1.87
C SER A 103 10.20 -3.11 -0.78
N SER A 104 10.86 -2.60 0.27
CA SER A 104 11.18 -3.38 1.47
C SER A 104 9.96 -3.97 2.18
N TRP A 105 8.76 -3.44 1.91
CA TRP A 105 7.50 -3.87 2.52
C TRP A 105 6.66 -4.81 1.64
N GLY A 106 7.14 -5.14 0.44
CA GLY A 106 6.48 -6.05 -0.49
C GLY A 106 6.22 -5.44 -1.87
N ARG A 107 5.43 -6.18 -2.67
CA ARG A 107 5.07 -5.84 -4.06
C ARG A 107 3.77 -5.06 -4.09
N SER A 108 3.73 -4.03 -4.93
CA SER A 108 2.52 -3.26 -5.27
C SER A 108 2.21 -3.46 -6.74
N ALA A 109 0.93 -3.41 -7.11
CA ALA A 109 0.49 -3.50 -8.50
C ALA A 109 0.02 -2.15 -9.08
N TYR A 110 -0.11 -1.13 -8.22
CA TYR A 110 -0.51 0.21 -8.61
C TYR A 110 0.52 1.24 -8.17
N ARG A 111 0.73 2.26 -9.01
CA ARG A 111 1.44 3.49 -8.65
C ARG A 111 0.50 4.69 -8.76
N MET A 112 0.59 5.64 -7.84
CA MET A 112 -0.19 6.88 -7.90
C MET A 112 0.73 8.09 -7.87
N GLN A 113 0.48 9.04 -8.79
CA GLN A 113 0.97 10.41 -8.61
C GLN A 113 -0.09 11.18 -7.82
N ALA A 114 0.18 11.42 -6.54
CA ALA A 114 -0.74 12.13 -5.67
C ALA A 114 -0.68 13.64 -5.91
N LYS A 115 -1.86 14.21 -6.20
CA LYS A 115 -2.09 15.65 -6.39
C LYS A 115 -2.51 16.34 -5.09
N ALA A 116 -3.17 15.61 -4.20
CA ALA A 116 -3.56 16.10 -2.89
C ALA A 116 -3.62 14.96 -1.88
N THR A 117 -3.29 15.27 -0.63
CA THR A 117 -3.47 14.37 0.52
C THR A 117 -4.19 15.12 1.63
N ALA A 118 -4.94 14.40 2.45
CA ALA A 118 -5.59 14.93 3.63
C ALA A 118 -5.68 13.85 4.72
N PRO A 119 -5.57 14.19 6.01
CA PRO A 119 -5.88 13.25 7.08
C PRO A 119 -7.28 12.67 6.92
N TYR A 120 -7.44 11.39 7.23
CA TYR A 120 -8.76 10.77 7.31
C TYR A 120 -9.39 11.09 8.67
N VAL A 121 -10.55 11.74 8.67
CA VAL A 121 -11.32 11.99 9.89
C VAL A 121 -12.36 10.88 10.03
N PHE A 122 -12.27 10.10 11.11
CA PHE A 122 -13.29 9.12 11.41
C PHE A 122 -14.62 9.82 11.70
N PRO A 123 -15.74 9.38 11.10
CA PRO A 123 -17.04 9.90 11.47
C PRO A 123 -17.28 9.66 12.96
N ALA A 124 -17.87 10.65 13.64
CA ALA A 124 -18.23 10.49 15.04
C ALA A 124 -19.10 9.24 15.20
N ARG A 125 -18.77 8.39 16.18
CA ARG A 125 -19.64 7.28 16.56
C ARG A 125 -20.96 7.89 17.05
N LYS A 126 -22.08 7.46 16.47
CA LYS A 126 -23.41 7.76 16.99
C LYS A 126 -23.63 7.06 18.32
#